data_AF-A0A7S0FTR4-F1
#
_entry.id   AF-A0A7S0FTR4-F1
#
_cell.length_a   1.000
_cell.length_b   1.000
_cell.length_c   1.000
_cell.angle_alpha   90.00
_cell.angle_beta   90.00
_cell.angle_gamma   90.00
#
_symmetry.space_group_name_H-M   'P 1'
#
loop_
_entity.id
_entity.type
_entity.pdbx_description
1 polymer ?
#
loop_
_entity_poly.entity_id
_entity_poly.type
_entity_poly.pdbx_seq_one_letter_code
_entity_poly.pdbx_strand_id
1 'polypeptide(L)'
;MTEERIAKLEEIGFVWDASEHTGGIPDAAAWNDRHDDLLKFKKEEGHCRVPLAFTPNPQLGNWVATQRGEHGKRQKGRHSSITEDRIAKLEEIGFKWKLRG
;
A
#
# COMPACT_ATOMS: atom_id res chain seq x y z
N MET A 1 -10.37 -0.49 -25.04
CA MET A 1 -8.92 -0.17 -25.00
C MET A 1 -8.74 0.67 -23.73
N THR A 2 -8.40 0.18 -22.54
CA THR A 2 -7.44 -0.86 -22.12
C THR A 2 -7.70 -1.24 -20.65
N GLU A 3 -8.73 -2.04 -20.36
CA GLU A 3 -9.01 -2.52 -18.99
C GLU A 3 -8.53 -3.96 -18.74
N GLU A 4 -7.92 -4.60 -19.75
CA GLU A 4 -7.45 -5.99 -19.67
C GLU A 4 -5.93 -6.15 -19.47
N ARG A 5 -5.17 -5.06 -19.26
CA ARG A 5 -3.70 -5.13 -19.13
C ARG A 5 -3.17 -5.22 -17.68
N ILE A 6 -4.04 -5.21 -16.67
CA ILE A 6 -3.62 -5.39 -15.25
C ILE A 6 -3.85 -6.85 -14.80
N ALA A 7 -4.15 -7.76 -15.72
CA ALA A 7 -4.46 -9.15 -15.38
C ALA A 7 -3.28 -10.14 -15.52
N LYS A 8 -2.05 -9.72 -15.89
CA LYS A 8 -1.01 -10.70 -16.29
C LYS A 8 0.48 -10.42 -16.03
N LEU A 9 0.85 -9.45 -15.20
CA LEU A 9 2.24 -9.24 -14.78
C LEU A 9 2.13 -8.95 -13.27
N GLU A 10 2.54 -9.79 -12.33
CA GLU A 10 3.87 -10.38 -12.19
C GLU A 10 3.81 -11.73 -11.45
N GLU A 11 3.92 -12.83 -12.21
CA GLU A 11 4.27 -14.17 -11.68
C GLU A 11 5.77 -14.28 -11.33
N ILE A 12 6.55 -13.24 -11.59
CA ILE A 12 8.01 -13.26 -11.53
C ILE A 12 8.45 -12.07 -10.70
N GLY A 13 9.15 -12.31 -9.58
CA GLY A 13 9.74 -11.24 -8.79
C GLY A 13 10.71 -10.43 -9.64
N PHE A 14 10.27 -9.26 -10.11
CA PHE A 14 11.13 -8.37 -10.88
C PHE A 14 11.18 -6.99 -10.25
N VAL A 15 12.37 -6.70 -9.74
CA VAL A 15 12.81 -5.42 -9.19
C VAL A 15 12.72 -4.36 -10.28
N TRP A 16 11.82 -3.39 -10.13
CA TRP A 16 11.96 -2.13 -10.86
C TRP A 16 12.92 -1.24 -10.06
N ASP A 17 14.20 -1.49 -10.31
CA ASP A 17 15.32 -0.68 -9.85
C ASP A 17 15.05 0.77 -10.24
N ALA A 18 15.11 1.64 -9.23
CA ALA A 18 14.85 3.06 -9.37
C ALA A 18 15.95 3.72 -10.20
N SER A 19 15.81 3.77 -11.53
CA SER A 19 16.42 4.84 -12.30
C SER A 19 15.76 5.06 -13.66
N GLU A 20 15.40 6.33 -13.86
CA GLU A 20 15.28 7.03 -15.14
C GLU A 20 13.88 7.15 -15.78
N HIS A 21 13.46 8.42 -15.94
CA HIS A 21 12.44 8.92 -16.89
C HIS A 21 10.97 9.06 -16.50
N THR A 22 10.63 9.46 -15.27
CA THR A 22 9.52 10.42 -15.12
C THR A 22 9.84 11.44 -14.03
N GLY A 23 9.69 12.73 -14.34
CA GLY A 23 9.60 13.81 -13.34
C GLY A 23 8.28 13.71 -12.57
N GLY A 24 7.99 12.53 -12.02
CA GLY A 24 6.73 12.15 -11.41
C GLY A 24 6.98 11.71 -9.96
N ILE A 25 6.48 12.53 -9.05
CA ILE A 25 6.29 12.33 -7.60
C ILE A 25 6.92 11.02 -7.03
N PRO A 26 8.10 11.10 -6.37
CA PRO A 26 8.77 9.92 -5.78
C PRO A 26 7.91 9.18 -4.75
N ASP A 27 6.91 9.85 -4.17
CA ASP A 27 5.98 9.29 -3.19
C ASP A 27 5.00 8.25 -3.80
N ALA A 28 4.71 8.32 -5.10
CA ALA A 28 3.76 7.39 -5.74
C ALA A 28 4.35 6.00 -5.96
N ALA A 29 5.59 5.92 -6.46
CA ALA A 29 6.28 4.65 -6.71
C ALA A 29 6.53 3.88 -5.41
N ALA A 30 7.06 4.56 -4.38
CA ALA A 30 7.29 3.96 -3.07
C ALA A 30 5.99 3.50 -2.40
N TRP A 31 4.88 4.21 -2.61
CA TRP A 31 3.58 3.79 -2.10
C TRP A 31 3.06 2.54 -2.79
N ASN A 32 3.18 2.46 -4.12
CA ASN A 32 2.77 1.29 -4.90
C ASN A 32 3.58 0.06 -4.50
N ASP A 33 4.90 0.17 -4.35
CA ASP A 33 5.78 -0.94 -3.92
C ASP A 33 5.34 -1.53 -2.56
N ARG A 34 4.99 -0.67 -1.61
CA ARG A 34 4.46 -1.11 -0.30
C ARG A 34 3.05 -1.68 -0.39
N HIS A 35 2.25 -1.22 -1.34
CA HIS A 35 0.93 -1.80 -1.61
C HIS A 35 1.06 -3.23 -2.18
N ASP A 36 2.02 -3.47 -3.07
CA ASP A 36 2.35 -4.79 -3.58
C ASP A 36 2.88 -5.73 -2.50
N ASP A 37 3.75 -5.25 -1.60
CA ASP A 37 4.16 -6.00 -0.40
C ASP A 37 2.96 -6.42 0.46
N LEU A 38 1.97 -5.53 0.62
CA LEU A 38 0.75 -5.83 1.37
C LEU A 38 -0.13 -6.87 0.67
N LEU A 39 -0.20 -6.85 -0.66
CA LEU A 39 -0.88 -7.86 -1.47
C LEU A 39 -0.25 -9.24 -1.28
N LYS A 40 1.09 -9.32 -1.32
CA LYS A 40 1.84 -10.54 -1.05
C LYS A 40 1.55 -11.06 0.36
N PHE A 41 1.65 -10.19 1.37
CA PHE A 41 1.33 -10.53 2.75
C PHE A 41 -0.12 -11.04 2.91
N LYS A 42 -1.09 -10.39 2.25
CA LYS A 42 -2.49 -10.85 2.26
C LYS A 42 -2.64 -12.23 1.62
N LYS A 43 -1.90 -12.52 0.54
CA LYS A 43 -1.93 -13.83 -0.13
C LYS A 43 -1.36 -14.93 0.75
N GLU A 44 -0.33 -14.62 1.55
CA GLU A 44 0.32 -15.56 2.46
C GLU A 44 -0.48 -15.78 3.76
N GLU A 45 -0.90 -14.70 4.42
CA GLU A 45 -1.54 -14.75 5.76
C GLU A 45 -3.07 -14.77 5.70
N GLY A 46 -3.65 -14.49 4.53
CA GLY A 46 -5.10 -14.34 4.34
C GLY A 46 -5.69 -13.04 4.90
N HIS A 47 -4.88 -12.17 5.52
CA HIS A 47 -5.32 -10.91 6.10
C HIS A 47 -4.31 -9.77 5.90
N CYS A 48 -4.77 -8.51 5.96
CA CYS A 48 -3.91 -7.33 5.86
C CYS A 48 -3.51 -6.75 7.23
N ARG A 49 -3.46 -7.59 8.28
CA ARG A 49 -3.09 -7.17 9.64
C ARG A 49 -1.58 -7.28 9.86
N VAL A 50 -0.83 -6.40 9.21
CA VAL A 50 0.64 -6.36 9.40
C VAL A 50 0.95 -5.76 10.78
N PRO A 51 1.72 -6.47 11.63
CA PRO A 51 2.23 -5.93 12.89
C PRO A 51 3.19 -4.77 12.65
N LEU A 52 3.28 -3.82 13.58
CA LEU A 52 4.26 -2.72 13.47
C LEU A 52 5.71 -3.24 13.40
N ALA A 53 6.02 -4.25 14.22
CA ALA A 53 7.32 -4.91 14.26
C ALA A 53 7.34 -6.17 13.37
N PHE A 54 6.82 -6.08 12.14
CA PHE A 54 6.86 -7.20 11.21
C PHE A 54 8.30 -7.48 10.79
N THR A 55 8.94 -8.50 11.39
CA THR A 55 10.35 -8.84 11.19
C THR A 55 10.74 -9.09 9.72
N PRO A 56 9.92 -9.77 8.90
CA PRO A 56 10.25 -9.99 7.49
C PRO A 56 10.31 -8.69 6.68
N ASN A 57 9.48 -7.70 7.02
CA ASN A 57 9.49 -6.39 6.39
C ASN A 57 9.05 -5.30 7.39
N PRO A 58 9.98 -4.74 8.19
CA PRO A 58 9.64 -3.73 9.18
C PRO A 58 9.20 -2.41 8.53
N GLN A 59 9.56 -2.18 7.27
CA GLN A 59 9.11 -1.02 6.51
C GLN A 59 7.61 -1.12 6.19
N LEU A 60 7.12 -2.31 5.85
CA LEU A 60 5.70 -2.55 5.61
C LEU A 60 4.86 -2.29 6.88
N GLY A 61 5.33 -2.76 8.05
CA GLY A 61 4.67 -2.51 9.33
C GLY A 61 4.54 -1.01 9.65
N ASN A 62 5.62 -0.25 9.47
CA ASN A 62 5.63 1.20 9.63
C ASN A 62 4.75 1.92 8.59
N TRP A 63 4.76 1.45 7.35
CA TRP A 63 3.93 2.01 6.29
C TRP A 63 2.44 1.80 6.59
N VAL A 64 2.04 0.60 7.00
CA VAL A 64 0.67 0.27 7.42
C VAL A 64 0.23 1.15 8.60
N ALA A 65 1.09 1.38 9.58
CA ALA A 65 0.81 2.28 10.70
C ALA A 65 0.64 3.73 10.24
N THR A 66 1.50 4.20 9.33
CA THR A 66 1.41 5.52 8.71
C THR A 66 0.08 5.70 7.98
N GLN A 67 -0.32 4.75 7.12
CA GLN A 67 -1.59 4.82 6.39
C GLN A 67 -2.78 4.94 7.35
N ARG A 68 -2.82 4.15 8.43
CA ARG A 68 -3.87 4.23 9.47
C ARG A 68 -3.89 5.61 10.14
N GLY A 69 -2.73 6.15 10.47
CA GLY A 69 -2.58 7.47 11.08
C GLY A 69 -3.09 8.58 10.16
N GLU A 70 -2.66 8.59 8.90
CA GLU A 70 -3.07 9.57 7.89
C GLU A 70 -4.57 9.49 7.60
N HIS A 71 -5.12 8.28 7.47
CA HIS A 71 -6.56 8.09 7.33
C HIS A 71 -7.34 8.58 8.56
N GLY A 72 -6.81 8.34 9.76
CA GLY A 72 -7.39 8.86 11.00
C GLY A 72 -7.37 10.39 11.09
N LYS A 73 -6.30 11.05 10.59
CA LYS A 73 -6.25 12.52 10.44
C LYS A 73 -7.31 13.00 9.47
N ARG A 74 -7.42 12.34 8.31
CA ARG A 74 -8.42 12.65 7.28
C ARG A 74 -9.85 12.55 7.81
N GLN A 75 -10.18 11.48 8.54
CA GLN A 75 -11.49 11.30 9.18
C GLN A 75 -11.82 12.41 10.20
N LYS A 76 -10.80 13.00 10.83
CA LYS A 76 -10.95 14.12 11.78
C LYS A 76 -10.94 15.48 11.09
N GLY A 77 -10.95 15.54 9.75
CA GLY A 77 -10.85 16.78 8.99
C GLY A 77 -9.49 17.48 9.11
N ARG A 78 -8.44 16.75 9.52
CA ARG A 78 -7.07 17.28 9.60
C ARG A 78 -6.34 17.04 8.29
N HIS A 79 -5.31 17.86 8.04
CA HIS A 79 -4.39 17.66 6.93
C HIS A 79 -3.78 16.25 6.96
N SER A 80 -3.91 15.54 5.85
CA SER A 80 -3.40 14.18 5.66
C SER A 80 -2.72 14.06 4.31
N SER A 81 -1.63 13.29 4.23
CA SER A 81 -0.94 12.98 2.96
C SER A 81 -1.57 11.83 2.18
N ILE A 82 -2.56 11.15 2.76
CA ILE A 82 -3.28 10.06 2.09
C ILE A 82 -4.37 10.61 1.16
N THR A 83 -4.35 10.17 -0.09
CA THR A 83 -5.33 10.53 -1.12
C THR A 83 -6.51 9.56 -1.15
N GLU A 84 -7.59 9.95 -1.83
CA GLU A 84 -8.79 9.11 -2.00
C GLU A 84 -8.49 7.84 -2.79
N ASP A 85 -7.69 7.96 -3.85
CA ASP A 85 -7.22 6.83 -4.66
C ASP A 85 -6.49 5.78 -3.81
N ARG A 86 -5.60 6.23 -2.93
CA ARG A 86 -4.85 5.34 -2.01
C ARG A 86 -5.76 4.64 -1.02
N ILE A 87 -6.79 5.34 -0.55
CA ILE A 87 -7.79 4.75 0.35
C ILE A 87 -8.60 3.69 -0.39
N ALA A 88 -9.09 4.01 -1.59
CA ALA A 88 -9.88 3.09 -2.41
C ALA A 88 -9.11 1.80 -2.73
N LYS A 89 -7.84 1.90 -3.14
CA LYS A 89 -6.96 0.74 -3.38
C LYS A 89 -6.82 -0.16 -2.16
N LEU A 90 -6.60 0.44 -0.99
CA LEU A 90 -6.51 -0.32 0.25
C LEU A 90 -7.86 -0.96 0.64
N GLU A 91 -8.98 -0.28 0.41
CA GLU A 91 -10.31 -0.85 0.66
C GLU A 91 -10.67 -1.99 -0.31
N GLU A 92 -10.26 -1.91 -1.57
CA GLU A 92 -10.44 -2.97 -2.58
C GLU A 92 -9.78 -4.28 -2.12
N ILE A 93 -8.59 -4.21 -1.52
CA ILE A 93 -7.92 -5.37 -0.97
C ILE A 93 -8.48 -5.79 0.40
N GLY A 94 -9.53 -5.14 0.90
CA GLY A 94 -10.16 -5.45 2.19
C GLY A 94 -9.37 -4.98 3.40
N PHE A 95 -8.50 -3.99 3.24
CA PHE A 95 -7.68 -3.46 4.33
C PHE A 95 -8.54 -2.89 5.45
N LYS A 96 -8.25 -3.29 6.69
CA LYS A 96 -8.99 -2.82 7.87
C LYS A 96 -8.25 -1.65 8.51
N TRP A 97 -8.73 -0.44 8.23
CA TRP A 97 -8.23 0.82 8.81
C TRP A 97 -8.28 0.87 10.33
N LYS A 98 -9.39 0.40 10.90
CA LYS A 98 -9.59 0.28 12.35
C LYS A 98 -9.38 -1.18 12.74
N LEU A 99 -8.28 -1.45 13.45
CA LEU A 99 -8.24 -2.59 14.37
C LEU A 99 -9.17 -2.14 15.50
N ARG A 100 -10.33 -2.79 15.70
CA ARG A 100 -11.23 -2.49 16.83
C ARG A 100 -10.36 -2.34 18.11
N GLY A 101 -10.48 -1.26 18.88
CA GLY A 101 -11.71 -0.80 19.53
C GLY A 101 -11.75 -1.53 20.85
#